data_AF-A0A060BU49-F1
#
_entry.id   AF-A0A060BU49-F1
#
_cell.length_a   1.000
_cell.length_b   1.000
_cell.length_c   1.000
_cell.angle_alpha   90.00
_cell.angle_beta   90.00
_cell.angle_gamma   90.00
#
_symmetry.space_group_name_H-M   'P 1'
#
loop_
_entity.id
_entity.type
_entity.pdbx_description
1 polymer ?
#
loop_
_entity_poly.entity_id
_entity_poly.type
_entity_poly.pdbx_seq_one_letter_code
_entity_poly.pdbx_strand_id
1 'polypeptide(L)' 'VEEIFNVKVTNVNTLNRAGKRQRTKTGFGRRVNQKRAIVTVAEGQTIDIFGN' A
#
# COMPACT_ATOMS: atom_id res chain seq x y z
N VAL A 1 7.92 -8.52 -0.07
CA VAL A 1 6.70 -9.11 0.53
C VAL A 1 6.89 -10.60 0.70
N GLU A 2 7.16 -11.36 -0.38
CA GLU A 2 7.41 -12.81 -0.28
C GLU A 2 8.52 -13.14 0.73
N GLU A 3 9.70 -12.53 0.64
CA GLU A 3 10.81 -12.83 1.56
C GLU A 3 10.56 -12.34 3.00
N ILE A 4 9.98 -11.14 3.15
CA ILE A 4 9.77 -10.50 4.45
C ILE A 4 8.71 -11.25 5.26
N PHE A 5 7.66 -11.73 4.60
CA PHE A 5 6.54 -12.40 5.25
C PHE A 5 6.53 -13.92 5.02
N ASN A 6 7.53 -14.46 4.31
CA ASN A 6 7.66 -15.88 3.95
C ASN A 6 6.35 -16.49 3.39
N VAL A 7 5.64 -15.74 2.55
CA VAL A 7 4.40 -16.17 1.87
C VAL A 7 4.60 -16.21 0.37
N LYS A 8 3.81 -17.03 -0.31
CA LYS A 8 3.75 -17.10 -1.75
C LYS A 8 2.70 -16.12 -2.29
N VAL A 9 3.14 -15.22 -3.17
CA VAL A 9 2.26 -14.24 -3.82
C VAL A 9 1.80 -14.80 -5.16
N THR A 10 0.49 -14.72 -5.41
CA THR A 10 -0.12 -15.19 -6.67
C THR A 10 -0.32 -14.05 -7.66
N ASN A 11 -0.66 -12.85 -7.18
CA ASN A 11 -0.87 -11.70 -8.04
C ASN A 11 -0.58 -10.37 -7.33
N VAL A 12 -0.22 -9.35 -8.10
CA VAL A 12 0.02 -7.98 -7.62
C VAL A 12 -0.66 -6.97 -8.55
N ASN A 13 -1.61 -6.23 -8.00
CA ASN A 13 -2.29 -5.14 -8.69
C ASN A 13 -1.79 -3.81 -8.12
N THR A 14 -1.22 -2.94 -8.96
CA THR A 14 -0.71 -1.64 -8.51
C THR A 14 -1.54 -0.49 -9.06
N LEU A 15 -1.61 0.60 -8.30
CA LEU A 15 -2.31 1.82 -8.67
C LEU A 15 -1.57 3.06 -8.18
N ASN A 16 -1.52 4.10 -9.02
CA ASN A 16 -0.95 5.39 -8.67
C ASN A 16 -2.04 6.26 -8.03
N ARG A 17 -1.88 6.62 -6.77
CA ARG A 17 -2.80 7.49 -6.04
C ARG A 17 -2.26 8.91 -5.96
N ALA A 18 -2.99 9.81 -6.60
CA ALA A 18 -2.74 11.24 -6.47
C ALA A 18 -2.93 11.70 -5.02
N GLY A 19 -1.93 12.39 -4.48
CA GLY A 19 -2.03 13.05 -3.18
C GLY A 19 -3.04 14.19 -3.22
N LYS A 20 -3.86 14.32 -2.17
CA LYS A 20 -4.87 15.38 -2.06
C LYS A 20 -4.21 16.75 -1.91
N ARG A 21 -4.82 17.78 -2.52
CA ARG A 21 -4.50 19.18 -2.25
C ARG A 21 -4.90 19.51 -0.80
N GLN A 22 -4.03 20.20 -0.08
CA GLN A 22 -4.29 20.67 1.28
C GLN A 22 -4.01 22.16 1.38
N ARG A 23 -4.73 22.83 2.27
CA ARG A 23 -4.45 24.24 2.59
C ARG A 23 -3.31 24.31 3.59
N THR A 24 -2.34 25.16 3.32
CA THR A 24 -1.25 25.51 4.22
C THR A 24 -1.43 26.95 4.68
N LYS A 25 -0.65 27.40 5.67
CA LYS A 25 -0.75 28.76 6.23
C LYS A 25 -0.61 29.87 5.17
N THR A 26 0.22 29.63 4.14
CA THR A 26 0.56 30.62 3.11
C THR A 26 -0.01 30.30 1.73
N GLY A 27 -0.77 29.20 1.56
CA GLY A 27 -1.31 28.85 0.24
C GLY A 27 -1.89 27.43 0.16
N PHE A 28 -1.73 26.80 -1.01
CA PHE A 28 -2.12 25.41 -1.25
C PHE A 28 -0.87 24.54 -1.43
N GLY A 29 -0.76 23.51 -0.59
CA GLY A 29 0.17 22.41 -0.77
C GLY A 29 -0.52 21.17 -1.32
N ARG A 30 0.25 20.11 -1.57
CA ARG A 30 -0.26 18.81 -1.99
C ARG A 30 0.48 17.71 -1.24
N ARG A 31 -0.25 16.69 -0.78
CA ARG A 31 0.40 15.49 -0.23
C ARG A 31 1.20 14.78 -1.32
N VAL A 32 2.26 14.08 -0.92
CA VAL A 32 3.01 13.24 -1.85
C VAL A 32 2.08 12.23 -2.53
N ASN A 33 2.32 12.00 -3.83
CA ASN A 33 1.66 10.90 -4.53
C ASN A 33 2.19 9.59 -3.97
N GLN A 34 1.33 8.58 -3.92
CA GLN A 34 1.67 7.26 -3.40
C GLN A 34 1.35 6.21 -4.46
N LYS A 35 2.21 5.21 -4.61
CA LYS A 35 1.87 3.99 -5.35
C LYS A 35 1.35 2.97 -4.35
N ARG A 36 0.16 2.45 -4.57
CA ARG A 36 -0.45 1.40 -3.74
C ARG A 36 -0.39 0.08 -4.47
N ALA A 37 -0.19 -1.00 -3.71
CA ALA A 37 -0.23 -2.37 -4.21
C ALA A 37 -1.29 -3.13 -3.42
N ILE A 38 -2.14 -3.85 -4.15
CA ILE A 38 -3.05 -4.86 -3.63
C ILE A 38 -2.41 -6.19 -4.03
N VAL A 39 -2.12 -7.03 -3.04
CA VAL A 39 -1.35 -8.26 -3.23
C VAL A 39 -2.24 -9.42 -2.84
N THR A 40 -2.37 -10.39 -3.74
CA THR A 40 -3.07 -11.65 -3.50
C THR A 40 -2.03 -12.71 -3.11
N VAL A 41 -2.25 -13.36 -1.97
CA VAL A 41 -1.42 -14.46 -1.48
C VAL A 41 -2.08 -15.80 -1.81
N ALA A 42 -1.29 -16.88 -1.77
CA ALA A 42 -1.80 -18.23 -1.97
C ALA A 42 -2.85 -18.60 -0.92
N GLU A 43 -3.80 -19.46 -1.30
CA GLU A 43 -4.86 -19.92 -0.42
C GLU A 43 -4.28 -20.57 0.85
N GLY A 44 -4.87 -20.26 2.00
CA GLY A 44 -4.42 -20.77 3.31
C GLY A 44 -3.21 -20.04 3.91
N GLN A 45 -2.61 -19.08 3.21
CA GLN A 45 -1.55 -18.24 3.77
C GLN A 45 -2.12 -16.88 4.20
N THR A 46 -1.88 -16.52 5.45
CA THR A 46 -2.28 -15.22 6.02
C THR A 46 -1.04 -14.46 6.46
N ILE A 47 -1.07 -13.14 6.26
CA ILE A 47 -0.04 -12.25 6.79
C ILE A 47 -0.65 -11.54 7.99
N ASP A 48 -0.18 -11.84 9.19
CA ASP A 48 -0.54 -11.09 10.38
C ASP A 48 0.44 -9.93 10.56
N ILE A 49 -0.06 -8.71 10.41
CA ILE A 49 0.73 -7.45 10.38
C ILE A 49 0.41 -6.59 11.61
N PHE A 50 -0.65 -6.93 12.34
CA PHE A 50 -1.11 -6.20 13.52
C PHE A 50 -1.41 -7.25 14.57
N GLY A 51 -0.41 -7.62 15.38
CA GLY A 51 -0.62 -8.56 16.48
C GLY A 51 -1.85 -8.13 17.31
N ASN A 52 -2.68 -9.11 17.66
CA ASN A 52 -3.96 -8.91 18.35
C ASN A 52 -3.87 -8.01 19.59
#